data_AF-A0A368PFX6-F1
#
_entry.id   AF-A0A368PFX6-F1
#
_cell.length_a   1.000
_cell.length_b   1.000
_cell.length_c   1.000
_cell.angle_alpha   90.00
_cell.angle_beta   90.00
_cell.angle_gamma   90.00
#
_symmetry.space_group_name_H-M   'P 1'
#
loop_
_entity.id
_entity.type
_entity.pdbx_description
1 polymer ?
#
loop_
_entity_poly.entity_id
_entity_poly.type
_entity_poly.pdbx_seq_one_letter_code
_entity_poly.pdbx_strand_id
1 'polypeptide(L)'
;MLAARVVVCMTLSQGVVLATIMILLRSIWGYAYSSEKQVVAYIARMIPILAVSFIVDGINGSLSGVITGCGKQTIGARVNLGAFYLVGIPMGVFLAFVFRLNGMGLWLGIVCGSISKLALLLWITMRTNWENEAIKAKERVLSSSVQTK
;
A
#
# COMPACT_ATOMS: atom_id res chain seq x y z
N MET A 1 -0.99 -21.82 -2.26
CA MET A 1 -0.95 -21.75 -0.77
C MET A 1 0.37 -21.24 -0.20
N LEU A 2 1.55 -21.68 -0.68
CA LEU A 2 2.84 -21.17 -0.16
C LEU A 2 3.03 -19.65 -0.31
N ALA A 3 2.72 -19.09 -1.48
CA ALA A 3 2.84 -17.64 -1.71
C ALA A 3 1.99 -16.81 -0.73
N ALA A 4 0.78 -17.26 -0.41
CA ALA A 4 -0.08 -16.60 0.57
C ALA A 4 0.52 -16.62 1.98
N ARG A 5 1.12 -17.75 2.41
CA ARG A 5 1.81 -17.83 3.72
C ARG A 5 3.03 -16.92 3.77
N VAL A 6 3.82 -16.85 2.69
CA VAL A 6 5.00 -15.97 2.63
C VAL A 6 4.61 -14.49 2.70
N VAL A 7 3.56 -14.08 1.97
CA VAL A 7 3.05 -12.70 2.01
C VAL A 7 2.52 -12.35 3.40
N VAL A 8 1.80 -13.28 4.06
CA VAL A 8 1.31 -13.07 5.44
C VAL A 8 2.47 -12.96 6.42
N CYS A 9 3.49 -13.83 6.33
CA CYS A 9 4.66 -13.76 7.20
C CYS A 9 5.48 -12.48 6.99
N MET A 10 5.67 -12.05 5.74
CA MET A 10 6.38 -10.80 5.42
C MET A 10 5.61 -9.56 5.90
N THR A 11 4.29 -9.54 5.77
CA THR A 11 3.48 -8.40 6.23
C THR A 11 3.39 -8.35 7.76
N LEU A 12 3.34 -9.51 8.43
CA LEU A 12 3.44 -9.58 9.88
C LEU A 12 4.80 -9.09 10.38
N SER A 13 5.90 -9.57 9.80
CA SER A 13 7.25 -9.18 10.24
C SER A 13 7.50 -7.69 10.00
N GLN A 14 7.07 -7.16 8.85
CA GLN A 14 7.15 -5.72 8.56
C GLN A 14 6.29 -4.90 9.53
N GLY A 15 5.07 -5.35 9.83
CA GLY A 15 4.19 -4.70 10.80
C GLY A 15 4.79 -4.65 12.20
N VAL A 16 5.41 -5.75 12.66
CA VAL A 16 6.09 -5.84 13.97
C VAL A 16 7.31 -4.92 14.01
N VAL A 17 8.16 -4.93 12.97
CA VAL A 17 9.35 -4.08 12.91
C VAL A 17 8.96 -2.59 12.93
N LEU A 18 7.96 -2.20 12.14
CA LEU A 18 7.51 -0.80 12.06
C LEU A 18 6.78 -0.34 13.32
N ALA A 19 5.96 -1.19 13.93
CA ALA A 19 5.33 -0.90 15.23
C ALA A 19 6.40 -0.70 16.32
N THR A 20 7.42 -1.55 16.33
CA THR A 20 8.52 -1.46 17.30
C THR A 20 9.33 -0.18 17.10
N ILE A 21 9.68 0.15 15.86
CA ILE A 21 10.36 1.40 15.49
C ILE A 21 9.50 2.61 15.89
N MET A 22 8.21 2.64 15.56
CA MET A 22 7.34 3.76 15.93
C MET A 22 7.19 3.94 17.43
N ILE A 23 7.09 2.86 18.20
CA ILE A 23 6.97 2.94 19.66
C ILE A 23 8.28 3.46 20.27
N LEU A 24 9.44 2.98 19.81
CA LEU A 24 10.76 3.46 20.24
C LEU A 24 10.99 4.92 19.87
N LEU A 25 10.59 5.31 18.66
CA LEU A 25 10.78 6.65 18.13
C LEU A 25 9.67 7.63 18.57
N ARG A 26 8.59 7.16 19.21
CA ARG A 26 7.46 8.01 19.68
C ARG A 26 7.90 9.13 20.63
N SER A 27 8.82 8.86 21.55
CA SER A 27 9.27 9.89 22.49
C SER A 27 10.23 10.90 21.83
N ILE A 28 11.02 10.44 20.86
CA ILE A 28 12.01 11.26 20.15
C ILE A 28 11.34 12.14 19.09
N TRP A 29 10.42 11.61 18.29
CA TRP A 29 9.76 12.35 17.22
C TRP A 29 8.84 13.45 17.72
N GLY A 30 8.13 13.19 18.84
CA GLY A 30 7.30 14.21 19.47
C GLY A 30 8.11 15.45 19.83
N TYR A 31 9.26 15.27 20.47
CA TYR A 31 10.15 16.37 20.87
C TYR A 31 11.03 16.92 19.74
N ALA A 32 11.35 16.13 18.72
CA ALA A 32 12.15 16.57 17.57
C ALA A 32 11.36 17.45 16.59
N TYR A 33 10.04 17.27 16.47
CA TYR A 33 9.21 18.04 15.54
C TYR A 33 8.59 19.30 16.16
N SER A 34 8.25 19.30 17.46
CA SER A 34 7.71 20.48 18.13
C SER A 34 7.71 20.36 19.65
N SER A 35 8.06 21.44 20.35
CA SER A 35 7.92 21.55 21.82
C SER A 35 6.47 21.76 22.29
N GLU A 36 5.52 21.96 21.35
CA GLU A 36 4.10 22.17 21.63
C GLU A 36 3.40 20.84 21.97
N LYS A 37 2.87 20.73 23.20
CA LYS A 37 2.18 19.53 23.71
C LYS A 37 1.00 19.09 22.81
N GLN A 38 0.35 20.04 22.13
CA GLN A 38 -0.74 19.73 21.20
C GLN A 38 -0.27 18.92 19.98
N VAL A 39 0.91 19.23 19.44
CA VAL A 39 1.48 18.53 18.29
C VAL A 39 1.93 17.12 18.68
N VAL A 40 2.54 16.98 19.86
CA VAL A 40 2.95 15.66 20.40
C VAL A 40 1.74 14.74 20.63
N ALA A 41 0.66 15.26 21.20
CA ALA A 41 -0.58 14.50 21.41
C ALA A 41 -1.25 14.10 20.08
N TYR A 42 -1.15 14.95 19.06
CA TYR A 42 -1.64 14.68 17.72
C TYR A 42 -0.84 13.57 17.02
N ILE A 43 0.48 13.65 17.02
CA ILE A 43 1.37 12.59 16.48
C ILE A 43 1.11 11.26 17.20
N ALA A 44 0.97 11.29 18.53
CA ALA A 44 0.64 10.11 19.33
C ALA A 44 -0.66 9.41 18.90
N ARG A 45 -1.69 10.16 18.46
CA ARG A 45 -2.93 9.60 17.90
C ARG A 45 -2.76 9.11 16.47
N MET A 46 -1.83 9.66 15.70
CA MET A 46 -1.55 9.23 14.32
C MET A 46 -0.72 7.95 14.24
N ILE A 47 0.17 7.67 15.20
CA ILE A 47 1.02 6.47 15.22
C ILE A 47 0.26 5.16 14.92
N PRO A 48 -0.87 4.83 15.58
CA PRO A 48 -1.58 3.59 15.26
C PRO A 48 -2.14 3.58 13.82
N ILE A 49 -2.59 4.72 13.30
CA ILE A 49 -3.07 4.83 11.91
C ILE A 49 -1.92 4.64 10.94
N LEU A 50 -0.76 5.23 11.22
CA LEU A 50 0.45 5.06 10.44
C LEU A 50 0.89 3.60 10.43
N ALA A 51 0.88 2.92 11.58
CA ALA A 51 1.22 1.49 11.67
C ALA A 51 0.33 0.63 10.75
N VAL A 52 -0.98 0.88 10.73
CA VAL A 52 -1.91 0.20 9.79
C VAL A 52 -1.59 0.57 8.33
N SER A 53 -1.30 1.83 8.05
CA SER A 53 -0.94 2.31 6.71
C SER A 53 0.28 1.55 6.16
N PHE A 54 1.31 1.38 6.99
CA PHE A 54 2.52 0.66 6.62
C PHE A 54 2.29 -0.82 6.30
N ILE A 55 1.36 -1.48 7.00
CA ILE A 55 0.96 -2.86 6.68
C ILE A 55 0.29 -2.89 5.30
N VAL A 56 -0.66 -1.97 5.07
CA VAL A 56 -1.34 -1.82 3.78
C VAL A 56 -0.33 -1.53 2.66
N ASP A 57 0.66 -0.69 2.90
CA ASP A 57 1.72 -0.37 1.94
C ASP A 57 2.62 -1.58 1.66
N GLY A 58 2.92 -2.41 2.66
CA GLY A 58 3.64 -3.68 2.47
C GLY A 58 2.89 -4.68 1.59
N ILE A 59 1.58 -4.80 1.78
CA ILE A 59 0.74 -5.64 0.91
C ILE A 59 0.69 -5.06 -0.51
N ASN A 60 0.50 -3.74 -0.64
CA ASN A 60 0.51 -3.05 -1.92
C ASN A 60 1.83 -3.24 -2.66
N GLY A 61 2.97 -3.13 -1.96
CA GLY A 61 4.30 -3.36 -2.52
C GLY A 61 4.48 -4.80 -3.02
N SER A 62 4.05 -5.78 -2.22
CA SER A 62 4.07 -7.20 -2.61
C SER A 62 3.24 -7.44 -3.88
N LEU A 63 2.02 -6.93 -3.94
CA LEU A 63 1.12 -7.12 -5.08
C LEU A 63 1.61 -6.36 -6.32
N SER A 64 2.15 -5.16 -6.15
CA SER A 64 2.78 -4.39 -7.22
C SER A 64 4.02 -5.09 -7.77
N GLY A 65 4.78 -5.77 -6.90
CA GLY A 65 5.90 -6.64 -7.29
C GLY A 65 5.43 -7.81 -8.16
N VAL A 66 4.34 -8.49 -7.77
CA VAL A 66 3.74 -9.57 -8.59
C VAL A 66 3.28 -9.04 -9.96
N ILE A 67 2.57 -7.92 -10.00
CA ILE A 67 2.09 -7.31 -11.25
C ILE A 67 3.26 -6.92 -12.17
N THR A 68 4.33 -6.39 -11.58
CA THR A 68 5.55 -6.04 -12.32
C THR A 68 6.26 -7.28 -12.84
N GLY A 69 6.37 -8.33 -12.02
CA GLY A 69 6.92 -9.63 -12.42
C GLY A 69 6.15 -10.31 -13.54
N CYS A 70 4.83 -10.10 -13.63
CA CYS A 70 4.01 -10.58 -14.75
C CYS A 70 4.02 -9.66 -15.98
N GLY A 71 4.77 -8.55 -15.96
CA GLY A 71 4.82 -7.56 -17.05
C GLY A 71 3.51 -6.80 -17.25
N LYS A 72 2.69 -6.67 -16.21
CA LYS A 72 1.35 -6.04 -16.23
C LYS A 72 1.30 -4.66 -15.55
N GLN A 73 2.42 -3.94 -15.53
CA GLN A 73 2.54 -2.64 -14.87
C GLN A 73 1.48 -1.62 -15.31
N THR A 74 1.08 -1.62 -16.58
CA THR A 74 0.07 -0.70 -17.12
C THR A 74 -1.31 -0.86 -16.47
N ILE A 75 -1.69 -2.10 -16.10
CA ILE A 75 -2.95 -2.37 -15.39
C ILE A 75 -2.85 -1.80 -13.96
N GLY A 76 -1.71 -2.02 -13.29
CA GLY A 76 -1.45 -1.46 -11.97
C GLY A 76 -1.50 0.07 -11.95
N ALA A 77 -0.92 0.73 -12.96
CA ALA A 77 -0.93 2.19 -13.09
C ALA A 77 -2.35 2.76 -13.27
N ARG A 78 -3.17 2.13 -14.13
CA ARG A 78 -4.57 2.54 -14.35
C ARG A 78 -5.40 2.41 -13.08
N VAL A 79 -5.28 1.30 -12.36
CA VAL A 79 -6.00 1.07 -11.09
C VAL A 79 -5.52 2.05 -10.01
N ASN A 80 -4.23 2.33 -9.94
CA ASN A 80 -3.67 3.31 -9.01
C ASN A 80 -4.25 4.72 -9.24
N LEU A 81 -4.25 5.18 -10.49
CA LEU A 81 -4.82 6.48 -10.84
C LEU A 81 -6.31 6.55 -10.49
N GLY A 82 -7.09 5.53 -10.88
CA GLY A 82 -8.52 5.47 -10.57
C GLY A 82 -8.80 5.48 -9.06
N ALA A 83 -8.09 4.67 -8.28
CA ALA A 83 -8.30 4.59 -6.83
C ALA A 83 -7.96 5.90 -6.10
N PHE A 84 -6.84 6.54 -6.46
CA PHE A 84 -6.47 7.81 -5.82
C PHE A 84 -7.34 8.98 -6.27
N TYR A 85 -7.66 9.08 -7.56
CA TYR A 85 -8.49 10.20 -8.06
C TYR A 85 -9.96 10.08 -7.67
N LEU A 86 -10.55 8.88 -7.77
CA LEU A 86 -12.00 8.70 -7.53
C LEU A 86 -12.35 8.50 -6.06
N VAL A 87 -11.41 7.99 -5.25
CA VAL A 87 -11.69 7.65 -3.84
C VAL A 87 -10.75 8.39 -2.90
N GLY A 88 -9.44 8.35 -3.15
CA GLY A 88 -8.45 8.93 -2.23
C GLY A 88 -8.60 10.44 -2.05
N ILE A 89 -8.67 11.20 -3.14
CA ILE A 89 -8.84 12.66 -3.12
C ILE A 89 -10.17 13.08 -2.49
N PRO A 90 -11.35 12.59 -2.92
CA PRO A 90 -12.61 12.99 -2.31
C PRO A 90 -12.71 12.60 -0.84
N MET A 91 -12.23 11.42 -0.44
CA MET A 91 -12.18 11.04 0.98
C MET A 91 -11.20 11.90 1.77
N GLY A 92 -10.04 12.24 1.21
CA GLY A 92 -9.07 13.13 1.85
C GLY A 92 -9.62 14.52 2.10
N VAL A 93 -10.28 15.11 1.09
CA VAL A 93 -10.95 16.43 1.22
C VAL A 93 -12.10 16.33 2.22
N PHE A 94 -12.93 15.28 2.14
CA PHE A 94 -14.04 15.09 3.06
C PHE A 94 -13.55 14.98 4.51
N LEU A 95 -12.56 14.14 4.81
CA LEU A 95 -12.04 14.00 6.17
C LEU A 95 -11.27 15.24 6.65
N ALA A 96 -10.50 15.88 5.78
CA ALA A 96 -9.73 17.07 6.16
C ALA A 96 -10.65 18.26 6.51
N PHE A 97 -11.66 18.52 5.68
CA PHE A 97 -12.50 19.72 5.79
C PHE A 97 -13.80 19.49 6.59
N VAL A 98 -14.48 18.35 6.44
CA VAL A 98 -15.76 18.07 7.13
C VAL A 98 -15.51 17.69 8.58
N PHE A 99 -14.59 16.75 8.83
CA PHE A 99 -14.24 16.31 10.18
C PHE A 99 -13.22 17.22 10.88
N ARG A 100 -12.74 18.28 10.21
CA ARG A 100 -11.70 19.19 10.71
C ARG A 100 -10.44 18.47 11.22
N LEU A 101 -10.15 17.31 10.63
CA LEU A 101 -8.97 16.50 10.96
C LEU A 101 -7.68 17.04 10.30
N ASN A 102 -7.76 18.16 9.54
CA ASN A 102 -6.63 18.82 8.89
C ASN A 102 -5.70 17.81 8.19
N GLY A 103 -4.41 17.78 8.55
CA GLY A 103 -3.43 16.88 7.94
C GLY A 103 -3.66 15.39 8.19
N MET A 104 -4.34 15.01 9.28
CA MET A 104 -4.64 13.60 9.58
C MET A 104 -5.79 13.10 8.70
N GLY A 105 -6.73 13.98 8.36
CA GLY A 105 -7.78 13.69 7.40
C GLY A 105 -7.24 13.46 5.99
N LEU A 106 -6.26 14.28 5.59
CA LEU A 106 -5.58 14.11 4.30
C LEU A 106 -4.81 12.77 4.24
N TRP A 107 -4.09 12.44 5.32
CA TRP A 107 -3.37 11.17 5.43
C TRP A 107 -4.32 9.97 5.37
N LEU A 108 -5.44 10.02 6.11
CA LEU A 108 -6.47 8.99 6.05
C LEU A 108 -7.06 8.83 4.64
N GLY A 109 -7.21 9.92 3.88
CA GLY A 109 -7.59 9.87 2.47
C GLY A 109 -6.62 9.06 1.61
N ILE A 110 -5.31 9.25 1.81
CA ILE A 110 -4.26 8.48 1.13
C ILE A 110 -4.38 7.00 1.47
N VAL A 111 -4.57 6.67 2.76
CA VAL A 111 -4.73 5.29 3.23
C VAL A 111 -5.97 4.65 2.62
N CYS A 112 -7.11 5.34 2.60
CA CYS A 112 -8.32 4.87 1.94
C CYS A 112 -8.11 4.63 0.44
N GLY A 113 -7.35 5.50 -0.24
CA GLY A 113 -6.95 5.31 -1.64
C GLY A 113 -6.12 4.04 -1.82
N SER A 114 -5.10 3.82 -0.98
CA SER A 114 -4.25 2.62 -0.99
C SER A 114 -5.03 1.33 -0.72
N ILE A 115 -6.00 1.34 0.19
CA ILE A 115 -6.88 0.19 0.45
C ILE A 115 -7.78 -0.09 -0.75
N SER A 116 -8.37 0.95 -1.34
CA SER A 116 -9.25 0.82 -2.51
C SER A 116 -8.50 0.25 -3.71
N LYS A 117 -7.28 0.75 -3.96
CA LYS A 117 -6.36 0.20 -4.97
C LYS A 117 -6.08 -1.27 -4.72
N LEU A 118 -5.72 -1.62 -3.48
CA LEU A 118 -5.41 -2.99 -3.10
C LEU A 118 -6.59 -3.93 -3.33
N ALA A 119 -7.80 -3.52 -2.93
CA ALA A 119 -9.02 -4.28 -3.14
C ALA A 119 -9.32 -4.50 -4.63
N LEU A 120 -9.19 -3.45 -5.45
CA LEU A 120 -9.37 -3.54 -6.91
C LEU A 120 -8.34 -4.47 -7.56
N LEU A 121 -7.07 -4.36 -7.16
CA LEU A 121 -6.03 -5.25 -7.67
C LEU A 121 -6.26 -6.70 -7.25
N LEU A 122 -6.62 -6.95 -5.98
CA LEU A 122 -6.97 -8.29 -5.51
C LEU A 122 -8.16 -8.86 -6.27
N TRP A 123 -9.19 -8.05 -6.52
CA TRP A 123 -10.35 -8.44 -7.31
C TRP A 123 -9.97 -8.85 -8.73
N ILE A 124 -9.19 -8.02 -9.43
CA ILE A 124 -8.69 -8.32 -10.78
C ILE A 124 -7.85 -9.60 -10.75
N THR A 125 -7.00 -9.74 -9.74
CA THR A 125 -6.10 -10.88 -9.53
C THR A 125 -6.87 -12.17 -9.31
N MET A 126 -7.97 -12.14 -8.56
CA MET A 126 -8.86 -13.29 -8.38
C MET A 126 -9.64 -13.65 -9.65
N ARG A 127 -10.03 -12.66 -10.45
CA ARG A 127 -10.78 -12.85 -11.71
C ARG A 127 -9.86 -13.22 -12.88
N THR A 128 -8.56 -13.03 -12.75
CA THR A 128 -7.59 -13.33 -13.80
C THR A 128 -7.32 -14.84 -13.82
N ASN A 129 -7.48 -15.47 -14.99
CA ASN A 129 -7.10 -16.87 -15.17
C ASN A 129 -5.57 -17.00 -15.19
N TRP A 130 -5.02 -17.41 -14.05
CA TRP A 130 -3.59 -17.56 -13.83
C TRP A 130 -2.92 -18.59 -14.73
N GLU A 131 -3.67 -19.59 -15.22
CA GLU A 131 -3.16 -20.62 -16.11
C GLU A 131 -2.77 -20.01 -17.46
N ASN A 132 -3.65 -19.15 -18.00
CA ASN A 132 -3.37 -18.40 -19.23
C ASN A 132 -2.26 -17.37 -19.06
N GLU A 133 -2.14 -16.76 -17.88
CA GLU A 133 -1.04 -15.83 -17.60
C GLU A 133 0.31 -16.53 -17.47
N ALA A 134 0.34 -17.74 -16.91
CA ALA A 134 1.55 -18.57 -16.86
C ALA A 134 1.98 -19.01 -18.26
N ILE A 135 1.04 -19.38 -19.13
CA ILE A 135 1.32 -19.73 -20.53
C ILE A 135 1.89 -18.52 -21.29
N LYS A 136 1.27 -17.34 -21.18
CA LYS A 136 1.76 -16.09 -21.79
C LYS A 136 3.14 -15.68 -21.26
N ALA A 137 3.39 -15.87 -19.96
CA ALA A 137 4.71 -15.60 -19.38
C ALA A 137 5.78 -16.55 -19.95
N LYS A 138 5.45 -17.84 -20.11
CA LYS A 138 6.33 -18.83 -20.74
C LYS A 138 6.63 -18.49 -22.20
N GLU A 139 5.61 -18.08 -22.97
CA GLU A 139 5.78 -17.64 -24.37
C GLU A 139 6.69 -16.41 -24.49
N ARG A 140 6.57 -15.42 -23.60
CA ARG A 140 7.45 -14.24 -23.60
C ARG A 140 8.92 -14.58 -23.34
N VAL A 141 9.19 -15.54 -22.46
CA VAL A 141 10.56 -16.00 -22.19
C VAL A 141 11.11 -16.74 -23.42
N LEU A 142 10.30 -17.61 -24.02
CA LEU A 142 10.66 -18.34 -25.24
C LEU A 142 10.92 -17.41 -26.42
N SER A 143 10.06 -16.42 -26.69
CA SER A 143 10.27 -15.46 -27.78
C SER A 143 11.54 -14.62 -27.59
N SER A 144 11.83 -14.21 -26.35
CA SER A 144 13.05 -13.46 -26.02
C SER A 144 14.31 -14.31 -26.22
N SER A 145 14.23 -15.62 -25.93
CA SER A 145 15.35 -16.56 -26.15
C SER A 145 15.59 -16.87 -27.64
N VAL A 146 14.54 -16.88 -28.47
CA VAL A 146 14.65 -17.09 -29.92
C VAL A 146 15.25 -15.86 -30.62
N GLN A 147 15.02 -14.66 -30.09
CA GLN A 147 15.53 -13.40 -30.66
C GLN A 147 17.00 -13.10 -30.28
N THR A 148 17.57 -13.88 -29.36
CA THR A 148 18.97 -13.76 -28.92
C THR A 148 19.90 -14.75 -29.66
N LYS A 149 19.39 -15.50 -30.65
CA LYS A 149 20.13 -16.47 -31.45
C LYS A 149 20.18 -16.05 -32.91
#